data_AF-A0A660P9W3-F1
#
_entry.id   AF-A0A660P9W3-F1
#
_cell.length_a   1.000
_cell.length_b   1.000
_cell.length_c   1.000
_cell.angle_alpha   90.00
_cell.angle_beta   90.00
_cell.angle_gamma   90.00
#
_symmetry.space_group_name_H-M   'P 1'
#
loop_
_entity.id
_entity.type
_entity.pdbx_description
1 polymer ?
#
loop_
_entity_poly.entity_id
_entity_poly.type
_entity_poly.pdbx_seq_one_letter_code
_entity_poly.pdbx_strand_id
1 'polypeptide(L)'
;MEIMKIFQDKGKTILPRVDSILLFSRLLIVVAVGALLLQKELDQQGTLLLSILTGTFLLQLILFSILIKQGKYDLKKAYLVIIIYELIYIPILIYNTGGLESNFYLFYCLTAIFSAYMLTSRISLFISTLISASYIILVYDNLQVTSVVHVLVRIGLIWFLSLTLSFVFDYIRRSEGRLLKLFDTLNKRTSELEKSQANLELIYENTRVLAGILDVDEVIAEVMKITGKLMSYPASGILLKGPGGNYIYRGRDIDGKTNFHLKAADSEANGLILKVAKQAEPVTVKDIGGRNDYHL
;
A
#
# COMPACT_ATOMS: atom_id res chain seq x y z
N MET A 1 -0.20 -16.71 -17.66
CA MET A 1 -0.48 -15.44 -18.38
C MET A 1 -0.96 -14.43 -17.36
N GLU A 2 -0.02 -13.73 -16.74
CA GLU A 2 -0.30 -12.68 -15.77
C GLU A 2 -1.01 -11.53 -16.47
N ILE A 3 -2.27 -11.29 -16.10
CA ILE A 3 -2.94 -10.04 -16.43
C ILE A 3 -2.17 -8.95 -15.66
N MET A 4 -1.32 -8.24 -16.41
CA MET A 4 -0.56 -7.08 -15.96
C MET A 4 -1.47 -6.24 -15.05
N LYS A 5 -1.11 -6.08 -13.77
CA LYS A 5 -1.84 -5.21 -12.83
C LYS A 5 -1.70 -3.77 -13.32
N ILE A 6 -2.62 -3.33 -14.17
CA ILE A 6 -2.57 -2.02 -14.83
C ILE A 6 -2.75 -0.89 -13.79
N PHE A 7 -3.10 -1.17 -12.52
CA PHE A 7 -3.70 -0.15 -11.67
C PHE A 7 -3.61 -0.36 -10.13
N GLN A 8 -3.33 0.73 -9.38
CA GLN A 8 -2.97 0.82 -7.94
C GLN A 8 -4.15 0.77 -6.91
N ASP A 9 -3.89 0.30 -5.69
CA ASP A 9 -4.84 0.04 -4.59
C ASP A 9 -5.30 1.31 -3.84
N LYS A 10 -6.59 1.38 -3.47
CA LYS A 10 -7.34 2.61 -3.11
C LYS A 10 -7.40 2.99 -1.61
N GLY A 11 -6.87 2.18 -0.71
CA GLY A 11 -7.29 2.25 0.70
C GLY A 11 -6.72 3.36 1.59
N LYS A 12 -5.64 4.06 1.21
CA LYS A 12 -4.89 4.91 2.16
C LYS A 12 -4.33 6.24 1.63
N THR A 13 -4.66 6.65 0.41
CA THR A 13 -3.90 7.71 -0.29
C THR A 13 -4.79 8.85 -0.82
N ILE A 14 -4.15 9.95 -1.21
CA ILE A 14 -4.66 11.30 -1.58
C ILE A 14 -5.79 11.33 -2.66
N LEU A 15 -6.19 10.19 -3.17
CA LEU A 15 -7.15 9.97 -4.26
C LEU A 15 -8.51 10.69 -4.14
N PRO A 16 -9.21 10.76 -2.98
CA PRO A 16 -10.57 11.30 -2.95
C PRO A 16 -10.65 12.77 -3.38
N ARG A 17 -9.59 13.55 -3.14
CA ARG A 17 -9.56 14.96 -3.53
C ARG A 17 -9.47 15.15 -5.04
N VAL A 18 -8.83 14.21 -5.75
CA VAL A 18 -8.63 14.39 -7.19
C VAL A 18 -9.87 14.03 -8.00
N ASP A 19 -10.69 13.11 -7.49
CA ASP A 19 -12.00 12.80 -8.05
C ASP A 19 -12.89 14.07 -8.13
N SER A 20 -12.89 14.88 -7.07
CA SER A 20 -13.63 16.16 -7.03
C SER A 20 -13.04 17.22 -7.96
N ILE A 21 -11.71 17.32 -8.04
CA ILE A 21 -11.03 18.26 -8.94
C ILE A 21 -11.35 17.91 -10.40
N LEU A 22 -11.36 16.61 -10.75
CA LEU A 22 -11.74 16.15 -12.09
C LEU A 22 -13.18 16.56 -12.41
N LEU A 23 -14.14 16.21 -11.56
CA LEU A 23 -15.55 16.57 -11.77
C LEU A 23 -15.73 18.08 -11.93
N PHE A 24 -15.11 18.86 -11.05
CA PHE A 24 -15.21 20.32 -11.08
C PHE A 24 -14.64 20.90 -12.38
N SER A 25 -13.45 20.46 -12.81
CA SER A 25 -12.85 20.98 -14.03
C SER A 25 -13.67 20.66 -15.28
N ARG A 26 -14.36 19.52 -15.33
CA ARG A 26 -15.24 19.17 -16.47
C ARG A 26 -16.57 19.88 -16.41
N LEU A 27 -17.08 20.13 -15.21
CA LEU A 27 -18.27 20.96 -15.04
C LEU A 27 -18.00 22.38 -15.55
N LEU A 28 -16.81 22.93 -15.32
CA LEU A 28 -16.40 24.21 -15.90
C LEU A 28 -16.37 24.17 -17.44
N ILE A 29 -15.90 23.07 -18.06
CA ILE A 29 -15.96 22.88 -19.52
C ILE A 29 -17.41 22.93 -20.00
N VAL A 30 -18.32 22.19 -19.34
CA VAL A 30 -19.74 22.17 -19.68
C VAL A 30 -20.36 23.56 -19.56
N VAL A 31 -20.05 24.30 -18.50
CA VAL A 31 -20.54 25.68 -18.30
C VAL A 31 -20.00 26.61 -19.38
N ALA A 32 -18.72 26.51 -19.73
CA ALA A 32 -18.12 27.32 -20.79
C ALA A 32 -18.77 27.05 -22.15
N VAL A 33 -19.00 25.78 -22.50
CA VAL A 33 -19.70 25.43 -23.76
C VAL A 33 -21.18 25.81 -23.69
N GLY A 34 -21.82 25.69 -22.53
CA GLY A 34 -23.19 26.16 -22.32
C GLY A 34 -23.34 27.66 -22.54
N ALA A 35 -22.38 28.46 -22.07
CA ALA A 35 -22.35 29.90 -22.32
C ALA A 35 -22.16 30.21 -23.81
N LEU A 36 -21.30 29.45 -24.51
CA LEU A 36 -21.10 29.60 -25.95
C LEU A 36 -22.37 29.28 -26.75
N LEU A 37 -23.12 28.23 -26.37
CA LEU A 37 -24.40 27.88 -27.00
C LEU A 37 -25.45 29.00 -26.86
N LEU A 38 -25.38 29.82 -25.81
CA LEU A 38 -26.29 30.95 -25.61
C LEU A 38 -26.00 32.15 -26.53
N GLN A 39 -24.75 32.30 -26.99
CA GLN A 39 -24.33 33.45 -27.81
C GLN A 39 -24.81 33.37 -29.27
N LYS A 40 -25.37 32.23 -29.71
CA LYS A 40 -25.96 32.02 -31.07
C LYS A 40 -25.02 32.34 -32.25
N GLU A 41 -23.71 32.33 -32.05
CA GLU A 41 -22.72 32.53 -33.13
C GLU A 41 -22.51 31.28 -34.00
N LEU A 42 -23.08 30.15 -33.59
CA LEU A 42 -22.95 28.87 -34.27
C LEU A 42 -24.06 28.65 -35.31
N ASP A 43 -23.73 27.91 -36.37
CA ASP A 43 -24.72 27.38 -37.31
C ASP A 43 -25.75 26.48 -36.58
N GLN A 44 -26.96 26.36 -37.14
CA GLN A 44 -28.04 25.56 -36.55
C GLN A 44 -27.62 24.10 -36.36
N GLN A 45 -26.92 23.52 -37.35
CA GLN A 45 -26.45 22.13 -37.26
C GLN A 45 -25.38 21.98 -36.17
N GLY A 46 -24.42 22.90 -36.11
CA GLY A 46 -23.38 22.90 -35.09
C GLY A 46 -23.93 23.06 -33.67
N THR A 47 -24.92 23.95 -33.51
CA THR A 47 -25.62 24.17 -32.23
C THR A 47 -26.32 22.91 -31.76
N LEU A 48 -27.07 22.23 -32.65
CA LEU A 48 -27.77 20.99 -32.30
C LEU A 48 -26.79 19.88 -31.90
N LEU A 49 -25.74 19.68 -32.70
CA LEU A 49 -24.74 18.65 -32.44
C LEU A 49 -24.01 18.89 -31.09
N LEU A 50 -23.54 20.12 -30.86
CA LEU A 50 -22.88 20.48 -29.60
C LEU A 50 -23.81 20.39 -28.40
N SER A 51 -25.10 20.69 -28.56
CA SER A 51 -26.08 20.56 -27.48
C SER A 51 -26.27 19.10 -27.05
N ILE A 52 -26.38 18.17 -28.01
CA ILE A 52 -26.51 16.74 -27.75
C ILE A 52 -25.26 16.20 -27.07
N LEU A 53 -24.08 16.58 -27.57
CA LEU A 53 -22.82 16.15 -26.97
C LEU A 53 -22.65 16.72 -25.55
N THR A 54 -22.95 17.99 -25.34
CA THR A 54 -22.84 18.61 -24.01
C THR A 54 -23.83 17.99 -23.03
N GLY A 55 -25.04 17.66 -23.46
CA GLY A 55 -26.03 16.96 -22.65
C GLY A 55 -25.60 15.54 -22.28
N THR A 56 -25.07 14.78 -23.23
CA THR A 56 -24.56 13.42 -22.97
C THR A 56 -23.29 13.43 -22.10
N PHE A 57 -22.41 14.42 -22.26
CA PHE A 57 -21.26 14.63 -21.39
C PHE A 57 -21.68 14.98 -19.96
N LEU A 58 -22.67 15.87 -19.78
CA LEU A 58 -23.22 16.19 -18.47
C LEU A 58 -23.85 14.97 -17.79
N LEU A 59 -24.61 14.16 -18.55
CA LEU A 59 -25.17 12.90 -18.04
C LEU A 59 -24.06 11.94 -17.60
N GLN A 60 -22.98 11.83 -18.37
CA GLN A 60 -21.81 11.03 -18.01
C GLN A 60 -21.15 11.53 -16.70
N LEU A 61 -21.02 12.85 -16.51
CA LEU A 61 -20.48 13.43 -15.27
C LEU A 61 -21.39 13.15 -14.06
N ILE A 62 -22.71 13.19 -14.24
CA ILE A 62 -23.68 12.85 -13.18
C ILE A 62 -23.53 11.37 -12.80
N LEU A 63 -23.50 10.47 -13.79
CA LEU A 63 -23.29 9.04 -13.55
C LEU A 63 -21.96 8.80 -12.83
N PHE A 64 -20.89 9.47 -13.25
CA PHE A 64 -19.59 9.38 -12.62
C PHE A 64 -19.61 9.86 -11.14
N SER A 65 -20.30 10.97 -10.87
CA SER A 65 -20.49 11.48 -9.51
C SER A 65 -21.24 10.49 -8.61
N ILE A 66 -22.27 9.81 -9.15
CA ILE A 66 -22.99 8.75 -8.42
C ILE A 66 -22.06 7.55 -8.15
N LEU A 67 -21.26 7.13 -9.13
CA LEU A 67 -20.33 6.01 -8.98
C LEU A 67 -19.25 6.30 -7.91
N ILE A 68 -18.75 7.53 -7.83
CA ILE A 68 -17.83 7.96 -6.76
C ILE A 68 -18.49 7.82 -5.39
N LYS A 69 -19.72 8.33 -5.23
CA LYS A 69 -20.44 8.28 -3.94
C LYS A 69 -20.70 6.85 -3.46
N GLN A 70 -20.87 5.90 -4.38
CA GLN A 70 -21.12 4.50 -4.01
C GLN A 70 -19.87 3.76 -3.52
N GLY A 71 -18.66 4.23 -3.84
CA GLY A 71 -17.39 3.68 -3.35
C GLY A 71 -17.04 2.25 -3.79
N LYS A 72 -17.99 1.49 -4.36
CA LYS A 72 -17.86 0.06 -4.70
C LYS A 72 -17.22 -0.22 -6.05
N TYR A 73 -17.08 0.78 -6.91
CA TYR A 73 -16.66 0.59 -8.29
C TYR A 73 -15.18 0.91 -8.53
N ASP A 74 -14.59 0.17 -9.48
CA ASP A 74 -13.27 0.49 -10.02
C ASP A 74 -13.36 1.73 -10.92
N LEU A 75 -13.15 2.90 -10.30
CA LEU A 75 -13.24 4.21 -10.94
C LEU A 75 -12.34 4.36 -12.18
N LYS A 76 -11.32 3.50 -12.33
CA LYS A 76 -10.32 3.58 -13.40
C LYS A 76 -10.92 3.37 -14.78
N LYS A 77 -11.86 2.43 -14.88
CA LYS A 77 -12.62 2.23 -16.12
C LYS A 77 -13.47 3.46 -16.45
N ALA A 78 -14.11 4.04 -15.43
CA ALA A 78 -14.94 5.22 -15.62
C ALA A 78 -14.11 6.44 -16.07
N TYR A 79 -12.91 6.64 -15.52
CA TYR A 79 -11.97 7.66 -15.99
C TYR A 79 -11.59 7.49 -17.47
N LEU A 80 -11.29 6.26 -17.87
CA LEU A 80 -10.92 5.97 -19.27
C LEU A 80 -12.10 6.26 -20.23
N VAL A 81 -13.33 5.93 -19.83
CA VAL A 81 -14.53 6.25 -20.62
C VAL A 81 -14.73 7.78 -20.74
N ILE A 82 -14.45 8.54 -19.68
CA ILE A 82 -14.49 10.03 -19.73
C ILE A 82 -13.43 10.56 -20.70
N ILE A 83 -12.20 10.06 -20.62
CA ILE A 83 -11.12 10.51 -21.52
C ILE A 83 -11.44 10.17 -22.98
N ILE A 84 -11.95 8.97 -23.27
CA ILE A 84 -12.36 8.59 -24.63
C ILE A 84 -13.47 9.53 -25.13
N TYR A 85 -14.42 9.86 -24.27
CA TYR A 85 -15.47 10.80 -24.64
C TYR A 85 -14.90 12.20 -24.90
N GLU A 86 -13.97 12.69 -24.07
CA GLU A 86 -13.26 13.97 -24.29
C GLU A 86 -12.50 13.99 -25.63
N LEU A 87 -11.88 12.86 -26.02
CA LEU A 87 -11.20 12.72 -27.31
C LEU A 87 -12.14 12.85 -28.52
N ILE A 88 -13.44 12.71 -28.34
CA ILE A 88 -14.44 12.95 -29.40
C ILE A 88 -15.04 14.35 -29.25
N TYR A 89 -15.36 14.74 -28.02
CA TYR A 89 -16.03 16.00 -27.70
C TYR A 89 -15.20 17.23 -28.05
N ILE A 90 -13.95 17.29 -27.60
CA ILE A 90 -13.05 18.43 -27.80
C ILE A 90 -12.76 18.68 -29.30
N PRO A 91 -12.45 17.68 -30.14
CA PRO A 91 -12.25 17.92 -31.56
C PRO A 91 -13.46 18.55 -32.24
N ILE A 92 -14.65 18.05 -31.94
CA ILE A 92 -15.90 18.57 -32.49
C ILE A 92 -16.14 20.00 -32.02
N LEU A 93 -15.85 20.29 -30.75
CA LEU A 93 -15.93 21.65 -30.21
C LEU A 93 -14.98 22.60 -30.94
N ILE A 94 -13.73 22.20 -31.17
CA ILE A 94 -12.73 23.00 -31.88
C ILE A 94 -13.16 23.23 -33.34
N TYR A 95 -13.64 22.20 -34.02
CA TYR A 95 -14.12 22.30 -35.40
C TYR A 95 -15.23 23.35 -35.55
N ASN A 96 -16.22 23.35 -34.65
CA ASN A 96 -17.35 24.27 -34.70
C ASN A 96 -17.02 25.70 -34.24
N THR A 97 -15.88 25.92 -33.57
CA THR A 97 -15.53 27.22 -32.96
C THR A 97 -14.38 27.95 -33.69
N GLY A 98 -14.13 27.60 -34.95
CA GLY A 98 -13.14 28.26 -35.79
C GLY A 98 -11.82 27.50 -35.96
N GLY A 99 -11.78 26.20 -35.62
CA GLY A 99 -10.64 25.33 -35.93
C GLY A 99 -9.34 25.78 -35.28
N LEU A 100 -8.40 26.28 -36.08
CA LEU A 100 -7.07 26.70 -35.60
C LEU A 100 -7.15 27.88 -34.64
N GLU A 101 -8.04 28.85 -34.85
CA GLU A 101 -8.16 30.02 -33.98
C GLU A 101 -8.94 29.73 -32.68
N SER A 102 -9.51 28.53 -32.56
CA SER A 102 -10.28 28.14 -31.38
C SER A 102 -9.39 28.04 -30.14
N ASN A 103 -9.73 28.79 -29.09
CA ASN A 103 -9.08 28.71 -27.77
C ASN A 103 -9.36 27.40 -27.02
N PHE A 104 -10.30 26.59 -27.51
CA PHE A 104 -10.70 25.35 -26.85
C PHE A 104 -9.65 24.22 -26.96
N TYR A 105 -8.57 24.42 -27.72
CA TYR A 105 -7.41 23.50 -27.70
C TYR A 105 -6.79 23.35 -26.30
N LEU A 106 -6.95 24.34 -25.41
CA LEU A 106 -6.49 24.26 -24.03
C LEU A 106 -7.13 23.10 -23.26
N PHE A 107 -8.33 22.66 -23.65
CA PHE A 107 -8.95 21.48 -23.05
C PHE A 107 -8.19 20.19 -23.37
N TYR A 108 -7.51 20.10 -24.51
CA TYR A 108 -6.59 18.98 -24.76
C TYR A 108 -5.43 18.96 -23.78
N CYS A 109 -4.89 20.13 -23.40
CA CYS A 109 -3.86 20.20 -22.37
C CYS A 109 -4.40 19.67 -21.04
N LEU A 110 -5.64 20.05 -20.68
CA LEU A 110 -6.30 19.54 -19.47
C LEU A 110 -6.50 18.02 -19.53
N THR A 111 -7.00 17.47 -20.63
CA THR A 111 -7.15 16.01 -20.81
C THR A 111 -5.79 15.31 -20.73
N ALA A 112 -4.73 15.87 -21.33
CA ALA A 112 -3.37 15.32 -21.25
C ALA A 112 -2.85 15.28 -19.80
N ILE A 113 -2.98 16.40 -19.07
CA ILE A 113 -2.63 16.52 -17.63
C ILE A 113 -3.34 15.44 -16.81
N PHE A 114 -4.66 15.29 -17.00
CA PHE A 114 -5.43 14.31 -16.26
C PHE A 114 -5.12 12.87 -16.65
N SER A 115 -4.82 12.61 -17.93
CA SER A 115 -4.37 11.30 -18.38
C SER A 115 -3.06 10.90 -17.70
N ALA A 116 -2.10 11.83 -17.59
CA ALA A 116 -0.82 11.63 -16.92
C ALA A 116 -1.00 11.36 -15.43
N TYR A 117 -1.93 12.07 -14.79
CA TYR A 117 -2.25 11.88 -13.39
C TYR A 117 -2.93 10.54 -13.08
N MET A 118 -3.91 10.12 -13.89
CA MET A 118 -4.74 8.95 -13.57
C MET A 118 -4.20 7.64 -14.11
N LEU A 119 -3.55 7.67 -15.28
CA LEU A 119 -3.17 6.46 -16.01
C LEU A 119 -1.70 6.11 -15.72
N THR A 120 -1.28 4.96 -16.24
CA THR A 120 0.14 4.61 -16.28
C THR A 120 0.84 5.46 -17.35
N SER A 121 2.14 5.75 -17.17
CA SER A 121 2.91 6.56 -18.11
C SER A 121 2.75 6.10 -19.57
N ARG A 122 2.74 4.79 -19.83
CA ARG A 122 2.55 4.24 -21.19
C ARG A 122 1.19 4.58 -21.80
N ILE A 123 0.12 4.47 -21.02
CA ILE A 123 -1.23 4.77 -21.50
C ILE A 123 -1.41 6.28 -21.68
N SER A 124 -0.89 7.10 -20.76
CA SER A 124 -0.94 8.56 -20.90
C SER A 124 -0.21 9.05 -22.15
N LEU A 125 0.95 8.46 -22.46
CA LEU A 125 1.67 8.72 -23.71
C LEU A 125 0.80 8.38 -24.94
N PHE A 126 0.17 7.21 -24.94
CA PHE A 126 -0.73 6.81 -26.01
C PHE A 126 -1.90 7.79 -26.19
N ILE A 127 -2.54 8.22 -25.10
CA ILE A 127 -3.61 9.23 -25.14
C ILE A 127 -3.08 10.56 -25.68
N SER A 128 -1.88 10.98 -25.29
CA SER A 128 -1.27 12.23 -25.77
C SER A 128 -0.97 12.19 -27.28
N THR A 129 -0.56 11.02 -27.78
CA THR A 129 -0.43 10.77 -29.21
C THR A 129 -1.78 10.87 -29.92
N LEU A 130 -2.84 10.26 -29.37
CA LEU A 130 -4.19 10.35 -29.94
C LEU A 130 -4.72 11.79 -29.96
N ILE A 131 -4.50 12.55 -28.89
CA ILE A 131 -4.82 13.98 -28.82
C ILE A 131 -4.11 14.74 -29.95
N SER A 132 -2.81 14.50 -30.11
CA SER A 132 -1.99 15.17 -31.13
C SER A 132 -2.46 14.82 -32.54
N ALA A 133 -2.71 13.53 -32.80
CA ALA A 133 -3.22 13.07 -34.10
C ALA A 133 -4.60 13.66 -34.40
N SER A 134 -5.50 13.66 -33.42
CA SER A 134 -6.83 14.27 -33.55
C SER A 134 -6.73 15.77 -33.87
N TYR A 135 -5.85 16.50 -33.19
CA TYR A 135 -5.64 17.93 -33.45
C TYR A 135 -5.05 18.19 -34.85
N ILE A 136 -4.10 17.37 -35.32
CA ILE A 136 -3.55 17.48 -36.68
C ILE A 136 -4.65 17.26 -37.73
N ILE A 137 -5.50 16.24 -37.54
CA ILE A 137 -6.60 15.92 -38.47
C ILE A 137 -7.57 17.12 -38.59
N LEU A 138 -7.91 17.78 -37.48
CA LEU A 138 -8.80 18.95 -37.50
C LEU A 138 -8.22 20.15 -38.23
N VAL A 139 -6.90 20.32 -38.17
CA VAL A 139 -6.22 21.51 -38.70
C VAL A 139 -5.70 21.27 -40.12
N TYR A 140 -5.81 20.04 -40.64
CA TYR A 140 -5.23 19.64 -41.91
C TYR A 140 -5.62 20.55 -43.08
N ASP A 141 -6.91 20.90 -43.18
CA ASP A 141 -7.44 21.73 -44.26
C ASP A 141 -6.97 23.20 -44.21
N ASN A 142 -6.50 23.66 -43.04
CA ASN A 142 -6.08 25.04 -42.79
C ASN A 142 -4.55 25.18 -42.64
N LEU A 143 -3.77 24.20 -43.10
CA LEU A 143 -2.31 24.22 -43.05
C LEU A 143 -1.73 25.17 -44.10
N GLN A 144 -1.39 26.38 -43.66
CA GLN A 144 -0.53 27.32 -44.36
C GLN A 144 0.86 27.32 -43.71
N VAL A 145 1.90 27.73 -44.43
CA VAL A 145 3.29 27.74 -43.91
C VAL A 145 3.42 28.54 -42.61
N THR A 146 2.66 29.63 -42.48
CA THR A 146 2.61 30.47 -41.26
C THR A 146 1.92 29.75 -40.09
N SER A 147 0.92 28.90 -40.36
CA SER A 147 0.14 28.21 -39.33
C SER A 147 0.84 26.95 -38.78
N VAL A 148 1.82 26.41 -39.50
CA VAL A 148 2.64 25.26 -39.05
C VAL A 148 3.32 25.54 -37.72
N VAL A 149 3.83 26.75 -37.50
CA VAL A 149 4.49 27.12 -36.24
C VAL A 149 3.50 27.07 -35.08
N HIS A 150 2.27 27.57 -35.26
CA HIS A 150 1.23 27.52 -34.24
C HIS A 150 0.83 26.09 -33.88
N VAL A 151 0.71 25.21 -34.88
CA VAL A 151 0.42 23.79 -34.68
C VAL A 151 1.54 23.10 -33.91
N LEU A 152 2.80 23.33 -34.31
CA LEU A 152 3.98 22.75 -33.65
C LEU A 152 4.09 23.19 -32.19
N VAL A 153 3.87 24.48 -31.88
CA VAL A 153 3.91 24.99 -30.50
C VAL A 153 2.82 24.35 -29.64
N ARG A 154 1.59 24.22 -30.16
CA ARG A 154 0.48 23.63 -29.40
C ARG A 154 0.69 22.14 -29.14
N ILE A 155 1.11 21.38 -30.16
CA ILE A 155 1.44 19.96 -29.99
C ILE A 155 2.64 19.80 -29.03
N GLY A 156 3.68 20.62 -29.21
CA GLY A 156 4.84 20.65 -28.33
C GLY A 156 4.46 20.90 -26.87
N LEU A 157 3.53 21.84 -26.62
CA LEU A 157 3.01 22.13 -25.28
C LEU A 157 2.27 20.93 -24.68
N ILE A 158 1.40 20.27 -25.45
CA ILE A 158 0.66 19.07 -25.01
C ILE A 158 1.63 17.96 -24.60
N TRP A 159 2.64 17.69 -25.44
CA TRP A 159 3.67 16.68 -25.16
C TRP A 159 4.52 17.05 -23.96
N PHE A 160 4.98 18.29 -23.88
CA PHE A 160 5.80 18.78 -22.78
C PHE A 160 5.08 18.63 -21.43
N LEU A 161 3.81 19.05 -21.35
CA LEU A 161 3.00 18.92 -20.14
C LEU A 161 2.75 17.46 -19.79
N SER A 162 2.38 16.64 -20.77
CA SER A 162 2.11 15.21 -20.57
C SER A 162 3.33 14.46 -20.03
N LEU A 163 4.50 14.67 -20.64
CA LEU A 163 5.76 14.03 -20.24
C LEU A 163 6.20 14.48 -18.85
N THR A 164 6.24 15.79 -18.62
CA THR A 164 6.70 16.37 -17.35
C THR A 164 5.83 15.87 -16.21
N LEU A 165 4.51 15.91 -16.36
CA LEU A 165 3.58 15.47 -15.32
C LEU A 165 3.57 13.96 -15.14
N SER A 166 3.67 13.18 -16.23
CA SER A 166 3.80 11.73 -16.12
C SER A 166 5.02 11.34 -15.29
N PHE A 167 6.15 12.02 -15.51
CA PHE A 167 7.37 11.80 -14.73
C PHE A 167 7.20 12.17 -13.25
N VAL A 168 6.65 13.36 -12.97
CA VAL A 168 6.42 13.84 -11.61
C VAL A 168 5.47 12.91 -10.85
N PHE A 169 4.34 12.51 -11.46
CA PHE A 169 3.38 11.63 -10.80
C PHE A 169 3.90 10.22 -10.60
N ASP A 170 4.66 9.66 -11.55
CA ASP A 170 5.32 8.37 -11.34
C ASP A 170 6.36 8.42 -10.21
N TYR A 171 7.09 9.53 -10.08
CA TYR A 171 8.00 9.74 -8.96
C TYR A 171 7.25 9.80 -7.62
N ILE A 172 6.17 10.59 -7.54
CA ILE A 172 5.34 10.71 -6.33
C ILE A 172 4.78 9.34 -5.92
N ARG A 173 4.19 8.59 -6.86
CA ARG A 173 3.65 7.23 -6.60
C ARG A 173 4.71 6.27 -6.07
N ARG A 174 5.93 6.29 -6.64
CA ARG A 174 7.04 5.46 -6.15
C ARG A 174 7.48 5.89 -4.74
N SER A 175 7.52 7.19 -4.47
CA SER A 175 7.88 7.72 -3.14
C SER A 175 6.86 7.33 -2.07
N GLU A 176 5.57 7.45 -2.38
CA GLU A 176 4.46 7.05 -1.49
C GLU A 176 4.52 5.55 -1.20
N GLY A 177 4.76 4.72 -2.23
CA GLY A 177 4.93 3.28 -2.05
C GLY A 177 6.11 2.91 -1.15
N ARG A 178 7.22 3.66 -1.19
CA ARG A 178 8.36 3.47 -0.27
C ARG A 178 8.02 3.92 1.14
N LEU A 179 7.34 5.05 1.28
CA LEU A 179 6.93 5.62 2.56
C LEU A 179 5.96 4.69 3.31
N LEU A 180 4.98 4.10 2.62
CA LEU A 180 4.09 3.12 3.23
C LEU A 180 4.84 1.88 3.72
N LYS A 181 5.79 1.36 2.95
CA LYS A 181 6.65 0.23 3.37
C LYS A 181 7.50 0.58 4.60
N LEU A 182 7.99 1.81 4.69
CA LEU A 182 8.72 2.29 5.86
C LEU A 182 7.81 2.35 7.09
N PHE A 183 6.57 2.82 6.96
CA PHE A 183 5.61 2.80 8.06
C PHE A 183 5.28 1.37 8.52
N ASP A 184 5.07 0.43 7.60
CA ASP A 184 4.81 -0.97 7.95
C ASP A 184 6.01 -1.57 8.69
N THR A 185 7.23 -1.25 8.24
CA THR A 185 8.47 -1.69 8.90
C THR A 185 8.61 -1.06 10.29
N LEU A 186 8.32 0.23 10.42
CA LEU A 186 8.36 0.94 11.70
C LEU A 186 7.37 0.32 12.69
N ASN A 187 6.12 0.11 12.27
CA ASN A 187 5.08 -0.51 13.10
C ASN A 187 5.49 -1.91 13.58
N LYS A 188 6.10 -2.71 12.70
CA LYS A 188 6.65 -4.01 13.07
C LYS A 188 7.74 -3.90 14.13
N ARG A 189 8.69 -2.98 13.95
CA ARG A 189 9.76 -2.75 14.93
C ARG A 189 9.24 -2.24 16.27
N THR A 190 8.23 -1.36 16.26
CA THR A 190 7.58 -0.91 17.50
C THR A 190 6.92 -2.06 18.24
N SER A 191 6.19 -2.93 17.53
CA SER A 191 5.58 -4.12 18.15
C SER A 191 6.62 -5.11 18.68
N GLU A 192 7.74 -5.30 17.97
CA GLU A 192 8.89 -6.09 18.46
C GLU A 192 9.48 -5.48 19.74
N LEU A 193 9.59 -4.15 19.81
CA LEU A 193 10.11 -3.42 20.96
C LEU A 193 9.18 -3.50 22.17
N GLU A 194 7.87 -3.29 21.99
CA GLU A 194 6.85 -3.45 23.03
C GLU A 194 6.89 -4.86 23.63
N LYS A 195 7.00 -5.89 22.78
CA LYS A 195 7.15 -7.28 23.23
C LYS A 195 8.44 -7.48 24.03
N SER A 196 9.56 -6.89 23.59
CA SER A 196 10.82 -6.97 24.31
C SER A 196 10.75 -6.24 25.66
N GLN A 197 10.07 -5.10 25.74
CA GLN A 197 9.89 -4.35 26.97
C GLN A 197 9.05 -5.13 27.98
N ALA A 198 7.94 -5.72 27.55
CA ALA A 198 7.12 -6.58 28.39
C ALA A 198 7.93 -7.78 28.92
N ASN A 199 8.75 -8.41 28.07
CA ASN A 199 9.63 -9.50 28.49
C ASN A 199 10.66 -9.04 29.54
N LEU A 200 11.24 -7.85 29.38
CA LEU A 200 12.20 -7.31 30.35
C LEU A 200 11.53 -6.99 31.68
N GLU A 201 10.36 -6.36 31.66
CA GLU A 201 9.57 -6.06 32.86
C GLU A 201 9.30 -7.35 33.66
N LEU A 202 8.85 -8.41 32.99
CA LEU A 202 8.65 -9.71 33.60
C LEU A 202 9.95 -10.31 34.18
N ILE A 203 11.08 -10.20 33.48
CA ILE A 203 12.38 -10.66 34.00
C ILE A 203 12.76 -9.89 35.25
N TYR A 204 12.59 -8.56 35.26
CA TYR A 204 12.91 -7.72 36.41
C TYR A 204 12.03 -8.03 37.61
N GLU A 205 10.71 -8.17 37.42
CA GLU A 205 9.79 -8.56 38.48
C GLU A 205 10.17 -9.92 39.09
N ASN A 206 10.41 -10.93 38.25
CA ASN A 206 10.83 -12.26 38.71
C ASN A 206 12.17 -12.24 39.42
N THR A 207 13.16 -11.51 38.90
CA THR A 207 14.47 -11.40 39.53
C THR A 207 14.36 -10.73 40.90
N ARG A 208 13.51 -9.70 41.03
CA ARG A 208 13.22 -9.03 42.30
C ARG A 208 12.55 -9.97 43.30
N VAL A 209 11.58 -10.78 42.87
CA VAL A 209 10.94 -11.78 43.73
C VAL A 209 11.97 -12.80 44.21
N LEU A 210 12.75 -13.38 43.29
CA LEU A 210 13.78 -14.37 43.62
C LEU A 210 14.83 -13.83 44.60
N ALA A 211 15.26 -12.57 44.43
CA ALA A 211 16.23 -11.93 45.34
C ALA A 211 15.68 -11.71 46.76
N GLY A 212 14.36 -11.69 46.94
CA GLY A 212 13.71 -11.55 48.25
C GLY A 212 13.55 -12.86 49.02
N ILE A 213 13.76 -14.01 48.37
CA ILE A 213 13.58 -15.33 48.97
C ILE A 213 14.90 -15.80 49.59
N LEU A 214 14.86 -16.19 50.86
CA LEU A 214 16.03 -16.69 51.60
C LEU A 214 16.07 -18.22 51.67
N ASP A 215 14.92 -18.89 51.55
CA ASP A 215 14.83 -20.35 51.57
C ASP A 215 15.03 -20.94 50.16
N VAL A 216 15.93 -21.91 50.07
CA VAL A 216 16.26 -22.61 48.82
C VAL A 216 15.04 -23.35 48.26
N ASP A 217 14.19 -23.92 49.12
CA ASP A 217 13.00 -24.66 48.66
C ASP A 217 11.94 -23.70 48.08
N GLU A 218 11.80 -22.49 48.66
CA GLU A 218 10.95 -21.43 48.11
C GLU A 218 11.50 -20.86 46.79
N VAL A 219 12.83 -20.70 46.66
CA VAL A 219 13.46 -20.30 45.39
C VAL A 219 13.14 -21.30 44.30
N ILE A 220 13.25 -22.60 44.59
CA ILE A 220 12.95 -23.66 43.61
C ILE A 220 11.48 -23.63 43.22
N ALA A 221 10.57 -23.44 44.18
CA ALA A 221 9.15 -23.32 43.90
C ALA A 221 8.82 -22.13 42.99
N GLU A 222 9.42 -20.97 43.25
CA GLU A 222 9.20 -19.78 42.42
C GLU A 222 9.86 -19.91 41.04
N VAL A 223 11.05 -20.49 40.92
CA VAL A 223 11.67 -20.78 39.61
C VAL A 223 10.80 -21.75 38.81
N MET A 224 10.29 -22.82 39.41
CA MET A 224 9.37 -23.76 38.75
C MET A 224 8.09 -23.07 38.27
N LYS A 225 7.55 -22.15 39.08
CA LYS A 225 6.38 -21.34 38.73
C LYS A 225 6.68 -20.39 37.56
N ILE A 226 7.85 -19.76 37.53
CA ILE A 226 8.30 -18.90 36.42
C ILE A 226 8.48 -19.73 35.14
N THR A 227 9.16 -20.87 35.20
CA THR A 227 9.40 -21.72 34.01
C THR A 227 8.11 -22.35 33.48
N GLY A 228 7.20 -22.79 34.36
CA GLY A 228 5.92 -23.38 33.96
C GLY A 228 4.91 -22.35 33.45
N LYS A 229 4.63 -21.30 34.24
CA LYS A 229 3.55 -20.35 33.93
C LYS A 229 3.98 -19.24 32.97
N LEU A 230 5.19 -18.69 33.15
CA LEU A 230 5.61 -17.53 32.36
C LEU A 230 6.22 -17.93 31.03
N MET A 231 7.12 -18.90 31.05
CA MET A 231 7.77 -19.38 29.83
C MET A 231 6.89 -20.37 29.05
N SER A 232 5.76 -20.80 29.63
CA SER A 232 4.81 -21.74 29.03
C SER A 232 5.48 -23.04 28.54
N TYR A 233 6.49 -23.52 29.27
CA TYR A 233 7.11 -24.80 28.93
C TYR A 233 6.21 -25.95 29.38
N PRO A 234 5.83 -26.88 28.48
CA PRO A 234 4.90 -27.98 28.81
C PRO A 234 5.49 -28.96 29.82
N ALA A 235 6.83 -29.05 29.85
CA ALA A 235 7.55 -29.74 30.90
C ALA A 235 8.81 -28.96 31.27
N SER A 236 9.07 -28.81 32.57
CA SER A 236 10.30 -28.19 33.09
C SER A 236 10.79 -28.93 34.33
N GLY A 237 12.07 -28.78 34.66
CA GLY A 237 12.64 -29.42 35.85
C GLY A 237 13.93 -28.74 36.30
N ILE A 238 14.15 -28.74 37.61
CA ILE A 238 15.32 -28.15 38.26
C ILE A 238 16.12 -29.27 38.94
N LEU A 239 17.41 -29.31 38.63
CA LEU A 239 18.41 -30.15 39.26
C LEU A 239 19.42 -29.27 39.98
N LEU A 240 19.76 -29.63 41.22
CA LEU A 240 20.84 -29.02 41.97
C LEU A 240 22.05 -29.95 42.01
N LYS A 241 23.26 -29.39 41.84
CA LYS A 241 24.51 -30.12 42.01
C LYS A 241 24.99 -29.98 43.45
N GLY A 242 25.14 -31.09 44.15
CA GLY A 242 25.66 -31.14 45.51
C GLY A 242 27.20 -31.08 45.56
N PRO A 243 27.78 -30.88 46.76
CA PRO A 243 29.23 -30.77 46.97
C PRO A 243 30.02 -32.03 46.59
N GLY A 244 29.38 -33.22 46.58
CA GLY A 244 29.98 -34.47 46.13
C GLY A 244 29.92 -34.74 44.62
N GLY A 245 29.48 -33.76 43.81
CA GLY A 245 29.30 -33.95 42.36
C GLY A 245 27.99 -34.65 41.96
N ASN A 246 27.21 -35.13 42.93
CA ASN A 246 25.90 -35.73 42.72
C ASN A 246 24.85 -34.69 42.31
N TYR A 247 23.92 -35.06 41.44
CA TYR A 247 22.79 -34.23 41.04
C TYR A 247 21.53 -34.67 41.79
N ILE A 248 20.77 -33.71 42.32
CA ILE A 248 19.56 -33.93 43.11
C ILE A 248 18.41 -33.21 42.41
N TYR A 249 17.37 -33.94 42.03
CA TYR A 249 16.11 -33.34 41.58
C TYR A 249 15.46 -32.58 42.72
N ARG A 250 14.88 -31.43 42.40
CA ARG A 250 14.18 -30.60 43.39
C ARG A 250 12.79 -30.19 42.97
N GLY A 251 12.55 -30.00 41.69
CA GLY A 251 11.22 -29.70 41.16
C GLY A 251 11.05 -30.20 39.73
N ARG A 252 9.83 -30.64 39.40
CA ARG A 252 9.42 -30.99 38.03
C ARG A 252 8.02 -30.47 37.79
N ASP A 253 7.79 -29.91 36.62
CA ASP A 253 6.49 -29.54 36.11
C ASP A 253 6.22 -30.34 34.85
N ILE A 254 5.08 -31.00 34.78
CA ILE A 254 4.58 -31.71 33.60
C ILE A 254 3.12 -31.33 33.45
N ASP A 255 2.75 -30.75 32.31
CA ASP A 255 1.37 -30.34 32.01
C ASP A 255 0.76 -29.44 33.11
N GLY A 256 1.58 -28.56 33.70
CA GLY A 256 1.17 -27.61 34.74
C GLY A 256 1.00 -28.21 36.15
N LYS A 257 1.39 -29.47 36.36
CA LYS A 257 1.47 -30.10 37.68
C LYS A 257 2.89 -30.10 38.19
N THR A 258 3.16 -29.22 39.16
CA THR A 258 4.45 -29.13 39.83
C THR A 258 4.55 -30.18 40.96
N ASN A 259 5.57 -31.02 40.89
CA ASN A 259 5.93 -31.99 41.93
C ASN A 259 7.33 -31.67 42.47
N PHE A 260 7.45 -31.59 43.80
CA PHE A 260 8.72 -31.36 44.49
C PHE A 260 9.16 -32.68 45.15
N HIS A 261 10.27 -33.25 44.67
CA HIS A 261 10.80 -34.50 45.20
C HIS A 261 12.32 -34.43 45.28
N LEU A 262 12.86 -34.80 46.42
CA LEU A 262 14.30 -34.91 46.67
C LEU A 262 14.75 -36.30 46.21
N LYS A 263 15.04 -36.44 44.91
CA LYS A 263 15.47 -37.71 44.30
C LYS A 263 16.84 -37.55 43.67
N ALA A 264 17.78 -38.45 43.98
CA ALA A 264 19.07 -38.48 43.30
C ALA A 264 18.84 -38.72 41.79
N ALA A 265 19.44 -37.87 40.96
CA ALA A 265 19.46 -38.06 39.52
C ALA A 265 20.64 -38.98 39.18
N ASP A 266 20.37 -40.04 38.43
CA ASP A 266 21.44 -40.88 37.88
C ASP A 266 22.12 -40.10 36.74
N SER A 267 23.19 -39.40 37.10
CA SER A 267 23.95 -38.60 36.15
C SER A 267 24.76 -39.44 35.16
N GLU A 268 25.04 -40.71 35.48
CA GLU A 268 25.78 -41.59 34.56
C GLU A 268 24.88 -42.09 33.43
N ALA A 269 23.58 -42.26 33.70
CA ALA A 269 22.58 -42.65 32.71
C ALA A 269 22.12 -41.51 31.78
N ASN A 270 22.36 -40.25 32.15
CA ASN A 270 21.77 -39.08 31.46
C ASN A 270 22.85 -38.21 30.78
N GLY A 271 23.18 -38.56 29.53
CA GLY A 271 24.24 -37.92 28.76
C GLY A 271 24.04 -36.41 28.51
N LEU A 272 22.80 -35.92 28.52
CA LEU A 272 22.51 -34.49 28.37
C LEU A 272 22.87 -33.68 29.62
N ILE A 273 22.56 -34.19 30.82
CA ILE A 273 22.91 -33.54 32.08
C ILE A 273 24.44 -33.38 32.19
N LEU A 274 25.19 -34.46 31.89
CA LEU A 274 26.66 -34.42 31.89
C LEU A 274 27.20 -33.43 30.86
N LYS A 275 26.57 -33.33 29.69
CA LYS A 275 27.01 -32.42 28.63
C LYS A 275 26.80 -30.95 29.04
N VAL A 276 25.63 -30.60 29.55
CA VAL A 276 25.34 -29.25 30.08
C VAL A 276 26.30 -28.89 31.21
N ALA A 277 26.53 -29.82 32.14
CA ALA A 277 27.41 -29.60 33.28
C ALA A 277 28.89 -29.43 32.92
N LYS A 278 29.37 -30.09 31.85
CA LYS A 278 30.77 -29.96 31.38
C LYS A 278 30.99 -28.73 30.50
N GLN A 279 30.01 -28.36 29.68
CA GLN A 279 30.17 -27.29 28.70
C GLN A 279 29.88 -25.90 29.28
N ALA A 280 29.13 -25.80 30.39
CA ALA A 280 28.67 -24.53 30.96
C ALA A 280 27.88 -23.63 29.96
N GLU A 281 27.43 -24.22 28.84
CA GLU A 281 26.65 -23.58 27.80
C GLU A 281 25.30 -24.29 27.64
N PRO A 282 24.23 -23.59 27.22
CA PRO A 282 22.94 -24.21 26.97
C PRO A 282 23.03 -25.21 25.81
N VAL A 283 22.58 -26.44 26.05
CA VAL A 283 22.50 -27.49 25.01
C VAL A 283 21.07 -27.56 24.47
N THR A 284 20.89 -27.17 23.21
CA THR A 284 19.59 -27.29 22.52
C THR A 284 19.54 -28.56 21.68
N VAL A 285 18.54 -29.41 21.92
CA VAL A 285 18.26 -30.61 21.14
C VAL A 285 17.04 -30.33 20.26
N LYS A 286 17.22 -30.36 18.93
CA LYS A 286 16.14 -30.04 17.97
C LYS A 286 15.14 -31.17 17.77
N ASP A 287 15.58 -32.42 17.96
CA ASP A 287 14.75 -33.61 17.80
C ASP A 287 15.04 -34.61 18.93
N ILE A 288 13.96 -35.04 19.59
CA ILE A 288 13.96 -35.98 20.70
C ILE A 288 13.44 -37.36 20.29
N GLY A 289 12.99 -37.54 19.04
CA GLY A 289 12.54 -38.81 18.49
C GLY A 289 13.66 -39.85 18.51
N GLY A 290 13.55 -40.86 19.38
CA GLY A 290 14.53 -41.94 19.52
C GLY A 290 15.59 -41.73 20.60
N ARG A 291 15.51 -40.63 21.36
CA ARG A 291 16.34 -40.44 22.55
C ARG A 291 15.62 -40.98 23.78
N ASN A 292 16.36 -41.63 24.68
CA ASN A 292 15.87 -42.04 26.01
C ASN A 292 16.56 -41.29 27.15
N ASP A 293 17.59 -40.51 26.82
CA ASP A 293 18.47 -39.82 27.77
C ASP A 293 17.89 -38.49 28.27
N TYR A 294 16.63 -38.19 27.99
CA TYR A 294 15.91 -37.03 28.52
C TYR A 294 14.66 -37.43 29.31
N HIS A 295 14.33 -38.73 29.40
CA HIS A 295 13.21 -39.22 30.20
C HIS A 295 13.56 -39.06 31.69
N LEU A 296 13.09 -37.94 32.24
CA LEU A 296 13.07 -37.61 33.67
C LEU A 296 12.05 -38.45 34.43
#